data_AF-A0A956SRN6-F1
#
_entry.id   AF-A0A956SRN6-F1
#
_cell.length_a   1.000
_cell.length_b   1.000
_cell.length_c   1.000
_cell.angle_alpha   90.00
_cell.angle_beta   90.00
_cell.angle_gamma   90.00
#
_symmetry.space_group_name_H-M   'P 1'
#
loop_
_entity.id
_entity.type
_entity.pdbx_description
1 polymer ?
#
loop_
_entity_poly.entity_id
_entity_poly.type
_entity_poly.pdbx_seq_one_letter_code
_entity_poly.pdbx_strand_id
1 'polypeptide(L)'
;MIEWLFTSAHFLLSEWIWSVTWGVYIIPFSIAILFFLLKWVEQFNAIRSLLITLAAHLFSILIFAGFVIGILIFIVRLEYVPPQEGYYQEGCNSLNVTLYVGLIYAFLQALFFLLIHRRFGLHLLRVIALVLVSNSLAALMVYLLLPKML
;
A
#
# COMPACT_ATOMS: atom_id res chain seq x y z
N MET A 1 6.42 -17.59 19.75
CA MET A 1 5.53 -16.39 19.73
C MET A 1 6.33 -15.11 19.50
N ILE A 2 7.44 -14.91 20.24
CA ILE A 2 8.32 -13.72 20.09
C ILE A 2 8.99 -13.67 18.71
N GLU A 3 9.41 -14.81 18.17
CA GLU A 3 10.08 -14.88 16.86
C GLU A 3 9.18 -14.40 15.70
N TRP A 4 7.93 -14.90 15.61
CA TRP A 4 6.97 -14.45 14.59
C TRP A 4 6.66 -12.96 14.63
N LEU A 5 6.58 -12.38 15.83
CA LEU A 5 6.41 -10.93 16.00
C LEU A 5 7.61 -10.16 15.47
N PHE A 6 8.82 -10.63 15.78
CA PHE A 6 10.06 -10.03 15.31
C PHE A 6 10.19 -10.09 13.78
N THR A 7 9.96 -11.26 13.18
CA THR A 7 9.97 -11.44 11.72
C THR A 7 8.93 -10.55 11.03
N SER A 8 7.71 -10.48 11.57
CA SER A 8 6.65 -9.63 11.00
C SER A 8 6.99 -8.14 11.11
N ALA A 9 7.64 -7.72 12.20
CA ALA A 9 8.06 -6.34 12.39
C ALA A 9 9.16 -5.94 11.41
N HIS A 10 10.15 -6.81 11.17
CA HIS A 10 11.18 -6.60 10.15
C HIS A 10 10.62 -6.59 8.73
N PHE A 11 9.65 -7.47 8.44
CA PHE A 11 8.92 -7.46 7.17
C PHE A 11 8.23 -6.10 6.95
N LEU A 12 7.40 -5.64 7.90
CA LEU A 12 6.70 -4.36 7.78
C LEU A 12 7.66 -3.16 7.65
N LEU A 13 8.77 -3.19 8.37
CA LEU A 13 9.82 -2.17 8.27
C LEU A 13 10.47 -2.19 6.87
N SER A 14 10.78 -3.37 6.32
CA SER A 14 11.36 -3.52 4.99
C SER A 14 10.40 -3.04 3.89
N GLU A 15 9.13 -3.44 3.96
CA GLU A 15 8.07 -2.99 3.04
C GLU A 15 7.84 -1.48 3.14
N TRP A 16 7.95 -0.89 4.33
CA TRP A 16 7.87 0.56 4.50
C TRP A 16 9.05 1.28 3.86
N ILE A 17 10.29 0.79 4.06
CA ILE A 17 11.47 1.34 3.40
C ILE A 17 11.30 1.27 1.87
N TRP A 18 10.90 0.11 1.34
CA TRP A 18 10.60 -0.04 -0.09
C TRP A 18 9.53 0.94 -0.56
N SER A 19 8.46 1.09 0.21
CA SER A 19 7.38 2.01 -0.11
C SER A 19 7.83 3.48 -0.11
N VAL A 20 8.75 3.87 0.74
CA VAL A 20 9.31 5.24 0.73
C VAL A 20 10.25 5.43 -0.47
N THR A 21 11.06 4.42 -0.80
CA THR A 21 12.01 4.50 -1.92
C THR A 21 11.34 4.42 -3.28
N TRP A 22 10.46 3.45 -3.48
CA TRP A 22 9.85 3.11 -4.77
C TRP A 22 8.33 3.28 -4.80
N GLY A 23 7.67 3.26 -3.64
CA GLY A 23 6.21 3.41 -3.55
C GLY A 23 5.70 4.79 -3.99
N VAL A 24 6.59 5.79 -4.10
CA VAL A 24 6.28 7.09 -4.74
C VAL A 24 5.75 6.93 -6.17
N TYR A 25 6.14 5.86 -6.88
CA TYR A 25 5.62 5.55 -8.22
C TYR A 25 4.31 4.74 -8.17
N ILE A 26 4.12 3.89 -7.16
CA ILE A 26 2.91 3.06 -7.02
C ILE A 26 1.69 3.95 -6.74
N ILE A 27 1.85 4.95 -5.85
CA ILE A 27 0.76 5.78 -5.36
C ILE A 27 0.04 6.53 -6.50
N PRO A 28 0.71 7.26 -7.41
CA PRO A 28 0.05 7.94 -8.53
C PRO A 28 -0.71 7.00 -9.46
N PHE A 29 -0.15 5.83 -9.80
CA PHE A 29 -0.84 4.84 -10.62
C PHE A 29 -2.07 4.28 -9.91
N SER A 30 -1.95 3.92 -8.64
CA SER A 30 -3.07 3.42 -7.84
C SER A 30 -4.17 4.47 -7.69
N ILE A 31 -3.82 5.75 -7.46
CA ILE A 31 -4.77 6.87 -7.42
C ILE A 31 -5.50 6.98 -8.75
N ALA A 32 -4.78 7.02 -9.88
CA ALA A 32 -5.40 7.16 -11.19
C ALA A 32 -6.37 6.02 -11.48
N ILE A 33 -5.93 4.77 -11.26
CA ILE A 33 -6.75 3.57 -11.52
C ILE A 33 -7.98 3.55 -10.60
N LEU A 34 -7.80 3.75 -9.30
CA LEU A 34 -8.90 3.73 -8.33
C LEU A 34 -9.90 4.86 -8.58
N PHE A 35 -9.43 6.04 -8.98
CA PHE A 35 -10.28 7.16 -9.37
C PHE A 35 -11.21 6.79 -10.54
N PHE A 36 -10.66 6.19 -11.60
CA PHE A 36 -11.45 5.76 -12.75
C PHE A 36 -12.42 4.63 -12.40
N LEU A 37 -11.97 3.65 -11.61
CA LEU A 37 -12.80 2.55 -11.13
C LEU A 37 -13.98 3.06 -10.29
N LEU A 38 -13.75 3.93 -9.31
CA LEU A 38 -14.82 4.50 -8.49
C LEU A 38 -15.78 5.38 -9.30
N LYS A 39 -15.25 6.18 -10.23
CA LYS A 39 -16.08 7.00 -11.13
C LYS A 39 -17.01 6.15 -12.00
N TRP A 40 -16.51 5.07 -12.59
CA TRP A 40 -17.28 4.27 -13.54
C TRP A 40 -18.13 3.19 -12.88
N VAL A 41 -17.63 2.52 -11.84
CA VAL A 41 -18.34 1.39 -11.20
C VAL A 41 -19.33 1.86 -10.13
N GLU A 42 -18.94 2.82 -9.28
CA GLU A 42 -19.83 3.38 -8.24
C GLU A 42 -20.59 4.63 -8.72
N GLN A 43 -20.42 5.02 -10.00
CA GLN A 43 -21.13 6.14 -10.65
C GLN A 43 -21.00 7.48 -9.93
N PHE A 44 -19.92 7.70 -9.20
CA PHE A 44 -19.67 8.96 -8.53
C PHE A 44 -19.29 10.08 -9.50
N ASN A 45 -19.65 11.32 -9.15
CA ASN A 45 -19.14 12.48 -9.85
C ASN A 45 -17.61 12.59 -9.65
N ALA A 46 -16.93 13.13 -10.67
CA ALA A 46 -15.47 13.14 -10.72
C ALA A 46 -14.82 13.75 -9.46
N ILE A 47 -15.37 14.87 -8.94
CA ILE A 47 -14.85 15.53 -7.75
C ILE A 47 -14.90 14.59 -6.53
N ARG A 48 -16.02 13.89 -6.32
CA ARG A 48 -16.16 12.96 -5.19
C ARG A 48 -15.26 11.74 -5.33
N SER A 49 -15.16 11.17 -6.53
CA SER A 49 -14.23 10.06 -6.79
C SER A 49 -12.80 10.46 -6.48
N LEU A 50 -12.39 11.66 -6.89
CA LEU A 50 -11.05 12.17 -6.64
C LEU A 50 -10.80 12.36 -5.13
N LEU A 51 -11.70 13.07 -4.43
CA LEU A 51 -11.55 13.32 -3.00
C LEU A 51 -11.52 12.05 -2.17
N ILE A 52 -12.41 11.09 -2.46
CA ILE A 52 -12.45 9.80 -1.76
C ILE A 52 -11.17 9.00 -2.02
N THR A 53 -10.70 8.98 -3.28
CA THR A 53 -9.46 8.27 -3.66
C THR A 53 -8.24 8.86 -2.96
N LEU A 54 -8.09 10.19 -2.98
CA LEU A 54 -7.00 10.90 -2.32
C LEU A 54 -7.05 10.70 -0.80
N ALA A 55 -8.23 10.79 -0.19
CA ALA A 55 -8.41 10.55 1.24
C ALA A 55 -8.03 9.12 1.63
N ALA A 56 -8.40 8.12 0.83
CA ALA A 56 -8.05 6.72 1.08
C ALA A 56 -6.52 6.47 1.03
N HIS A 57 -5.84 7.07 0.05
CA HIS A 57 -4.38 6.98 -0.06
C HIS A 57 -3.67 7.73 1.06
N LEU A 58 -4.09 8.96 1.36
CA LEU A 58 -3.54 9.75 2.46
C LEU A 58 -3.71 9.03 3.81
N PHE A 59 -4.91 8.51 4.08
CA PHE A 59 -5.18 7.70 5.27
C PHE A 59 -4.20 6.53 5.38
N SER A 60 -4.03 5.77 4.31
CA SER A 60 -3.20 4.58 4.32
C SER A 60 -1.71 4.89 4.49
N ILE A 61 -1.22 5.95 3.85
CA ILE A 61 0.16 6.44 4.03
C ILE A 61 0.39 6.86 5.48
N LEU A 62 -0.51 7.66 6.05
CA LEU A 62 -0.39 8.15 7.43
C LEU A 62 -0.45 7.02 8.44
N ILE A 63 -1.36 6.06 8.28
CA ILE A 63 -1.47 4.92 9.19
C ILE A 63 -0.26 4.01 9.06
N PHE A 64 0.21 3.71 7.85
CA PHE A 64 1.38 2.85 7.67
C PHE A 64 2.65 3.50 8.23
N ALA A 65 2.91 4.77 7.90
CA ALA A 65 4.05 5.51 8.42
C ALA A 65 3.96 5.70 9.93
N GLY A 66 2.80 6.06 10.46
CA GLY A 66 2.57 6.20 11.90
C GLY A 66 2.78 4.90 12.67
N PHE A 67 2.36 3.77 12.10
CA PHE A 67 2.60 2.46 12.69
C PHE A 67 4.09 2.09 12.70
N VAL A 68 4.78 2.22 11.56
CA VAL A 68 6.19 1.82 11.47
C VAL A 68 7.09 2.76 12.27
N ILE A 69 6.97 4.08 12.07
CA ILE A 69 7.79 5.06 12.77
C ILE A 69 7.41 5.09 14.26
N GLY A 70 6.13 5.28 14.56
CA GLY A 70 5.66 5.47 15.93
C GLY A 70 5.75 4.20 16.78
N ILE A 71 5.28 3.06 16.26
CA ILE A 71 5.20 1.84 17.06
C ILE A 71 6.48 1.01 16.90
N LEU A 72 6.87 0.65 15.68
CA LEU A 72 8.01 -0.26 15.50
C LEU A 72 9.34 0.39 15.87
N ILE A 73 9.61 1.60 15.37
CA ILE A 73 10.89 2.28 15.60
C ILE A 73 10.95 2.90 17.00
N PHE A 74 9.96 3.71 17.40
CA PHE A 74 10.04 4.45 18.67
C PHE A 74 9.65 3.64 19.91
N ILE A 75 8.56 2.85 19.87
CA ILE A 75 8.09 2.10 21.05
C ILE A 75 8.82 0.77 21.19
N VAL A 76 8.87 -0.03 20.11
CA VAL A 76 9.50 -1.36 20.12
C VAL A 76 11.03 -1.27 20.01
N ARG A 77 11.58 -0.10 19.64
CA ARG A 77 13.03 0.12 19.45
C ARG A 77 13.61 -0.83 18.41
N LEU A 78 12.83 -1.12 17.36
CA LEU A 78 13.27 -1.98 16.27
C LEU A 78 14.34 -1.26 15.44
N GLU A 79 15.55 -1.80 15.42
CA GLU A 79 16.63 -1.32 14.57
C GLU A 79 16.59 -2.04 13.22
N TYR A 80 16.81 -1.29 12.14
CA TYR A 80 16.93 -1.90 10.82
C TYR A 80 18.27 -2.63 10.72
N VAL A 81 18.22 -3.96 10.72
CA VAL A 81 19.38 -4.80 10.41
C VAL A 81 19.32 -5.08 8.92
N PRO A 82 20.23 -4.52 8.10
CA PRO A 82 20.28 -4.88 6.70
C PRO A 82 20.53 -6.39 6.58
N PRO A 83 19.84 -7.09 5.66
CA PRO A 83 20.09 -8.50 5.42
C PRO A 83 21.58 -8.74 5.16
N GLN A 84 22.15 -9.78 5.79
CA GLN A 84 23.54 -10.19 5.55
C GLN A 84 23.75 -10.46 4.05
N GLU A 85 24.95 -10.20 3.54
CA GLU A 85 25.31 -10.08 2.10
C GLU A 85 24.89 -11.26 1.18
N GLY A 86 24.36 -12.36 1.70
CA GLY A 86 23.76 -13.45 0.93
C GLY A 86 22.24 -13.39 0.71
N TYR A 87 21.47 -12.64 1.51
CA TYR A 87 20.00 -12.64 1.42
C TYR A 87 19.47 -11.89 0.18
N TYR A 88 20.26 -10.94 -0.35
CA TYR A 88 19.94 -10.24 -1.60
C TYR A 88 20.46 -10.96 -2.85
N GLN A 89 21.33 -11.97 -2.71
CA GLN A 89 21.85 -12.72 -3.85
C GLN A 89 20.82 -13.74 -4.38
N GLU A 90 19.90 -14.21 -3.53
CA GLU A 90 18.72 -14.96 -3.96
C GLU A 90 17.56 -14.01 -4.30
N GLY A 91 17.73 -13.26 -5.39
CA GLY A 91 16.64 -12.68 -6.17
C GLY A 91 15.49 -12.07 -5.36
N CYS A 92 15.75 -10.96 -4.67
CA CYS A 92 14.66 -10.12 -4.16
C CYS A 92 13.79 -9.68 -5.34
N ASN A 93 12.70 -10.42 -5.57
CA ASN A 93 11.83 -10.21 -6.73
C ASN A 93 11.06 -8.91 -6.48
N SER A 94 11.46 -7.86 -7.18
CA SER A 94 10.86 -6.53 -7.07
C SER A 94 9.34 -6.56 -7.30
N LEU A 95 8.82 -7.51 -8.09
CA LEU A 95 7.39 -7.72 -8.23
C LEU A 95 6.74 -8.13 -6.91
N ASN A 96 7.32 -9.08 -6.18
CA ASN A 96 6.75 -9.60 -4.93
C ASN A 96 6.70 -8.50 -3.87
N VAL A 97 7.80 -7.75 -3.69
CA VAL A 97 7.86 -6.65 -2.72
C VAL A 97 6.84 -5.56 -3.09
N THR A 98 6.75 -5.20 -4.38
CA THR A 98 5.78 -4.21 -4.85
C THR A 98 4.33 -4.69 -4.65
N LEU A 99 4.06 -5.98 -4.82
CA LEU A 99 2.76 -6.59 -4.53
C LEU A 99 2.45 -6.57 -3.03
N TYR A 100 3.42 -6.86 -2.16
CA TYR A 100 3.24 -6.81 -0.71
C TYR A 100 2.93 -5.40 -0.22
N VAL A 101 3.68 -4.39 -0.68
CA VAL A 101 3.34 -2.98 -0.45
C VAL A 101 1.92 -2.66 -0.94
N GLY A 102 1.56 -3.11 -2.14
CA GLY A 102 0.21 -2.92 -2.69
C GLY A 102 -0.88 -3.57 -1.85
N LEU A 103 -0.63 -4.76 -1.28
CA LEU A 103 -1.57 -5.45 -0.39
C LEU A 103 -1.72 -4.75 0.96
N ILE A 104 -0.62 -4.24 1.54
CA ILE A 104 -0.67 -3.43 2.77
C ILE A 104 -1.53 -2.19 2.54
N TYR A 105 -1.29 -1.46 1.45
CA TYR A 105 -2.10 -0.30 1.10
C TYR A 105 -3.55 -0.68 0.83
N ALA A 106 -3.82 -1.75 0.08
CA ALA A 106 -5.17 -2.22 -0.18
C ALA A 106 -5.93 -2.56 1.11
N PHE A 107 -5.27 -3.20 2.07
CA PHE A 107 -5.85 -3.50 3.38
C PHE A 107 -6.20 -2.22 4.15
N LEU A 108 -5.28 -1.26 4.24
CA LEU A 108 -5.52 0.01 4.93
C LEU A 108 -6.60 0.86 4.24
N GLN A 109 -6.66 0.85 2.92
CA GLN A 109 -7.70 1.50 2.14
C GLN A 109 -9.05 0.83 2.38
N ALA A 110 -9.11 -0.50 2.44
CA ALA A 110 -10.32 -1.24 2.79
C ALA A 110 -10.83 -0.87 4.19
N LEU A 111 -9.93 -0.69 5.17
CA LEU A 111 -10.30 -0.17 6.50
C LEU A 111 -10.87 1.26 6.41
N PHE A 112 -10.26 2.14 5.62
CA PHE A 112 -10.81 3.48 5.38
C PHE A 112 -12.24 3.40 4.81
N PHE A 113 -12.46 2.58 3.78
CA PHE A 113 -13.77 2.41 3.18
C PHE A 113 -14.78 1.79 4.14
N LEU A 114 -14.36 0.87 5.01
CA LEU A 114 -15.19 0.36 6.10
C LEU A 114 -15.62 1.48 7.06
N LEU A 115 -14.80 2.49 7.33
CA LEU A 115 -15.20 3.61 8.19
C LEU A 115 -16.22 4.52 7.51
N ILE A 116 -16.12 4.71 6.19
CA ILE A 116 -16.92 5.69 5.46
C ILE A 116 -18.12 5.10 4.70
N HIS A 117 -18.25 3.77 4.60
CA HIS A 117 -19.24 3.11 3.74
C HIS A 117 -20.69 3.57 3.98
N ARG A 118 -21.10 3.69 5.25
CA ARG A 118 -22.46 4.11 5.61
C ARG A 118 -22.76 5.55 5.19
N ARG A 119 -21.77 6.44 5.34
CA ARG A 119 -21.93 7.87 5.03
C ARG A 119 -22.07 8.12 3.53
N PHE A 120 -21.39 7.33 2.71
CA PHE A 120 -21.35 7.52 1.27
C PHE A 120 -22.21 6.52 0.48
N GLY A 121 -22.92 5.61 1.15
CA GLY A 121 -23.76 4.60 0.50
C GLY A 121 -22.97 3.61 -0.36
N LEU A 122 -21.74 3.30 0.05
CA LEU A 122 -20.81 2.48 -0.73
C LEU A 122 -21.16 0.99 -0.63
N HIS A 123 -21.08 0.28 -1.75
CA HIS A 123 -21.10 -1.18 -1.74
C HIS A 123 -19.73 -1.71 -1.33
N LEU A 124 -19.56 -1.99 -0.02
CA LEU A 124 -18.27 -2.33 0.57
C LEU A 124 -17.50 -3.43 -0.17
N LEU A 125 -18.16 -4.54 -0.53
CA LEU A 125 -17.53 -5.64 -1.27
C LEU A 125 -16.99 -5.22 -2.63
N ARG A 126 -17.73 -4.37 -3.36
CA ARG A 126 -17.28 -3.86 -4.66
C ARG A 126 -16.06 -2.99 -4.47
N VAL A 127 -16.13 -2.03 -3.54
CA VAL A 127 -15.03 -1.09 -3.29
C VAL A 127 -13.76 -1.81 -2.84
N ILE A 128 -13.87 -2.84 -1.99
CA ILE A 128 -12.71 -3.67 -1.61
C ILE A 128 -12.10 -4.36 -2.85
N ALA A 129 -12.92 -4.90 -3.75
CA ALA A 129 -12.42 -5.49 -4.99
C ALA A 129 -11.74 -4.44 -5.88
N LEU A 130 -12.31 -3.23 -6.01
CA LEU A 130 -11.70 -2.14 -6.79
C LEU A 130 -10.36 -1.71 -6.22
N VAL A 131 -10.24 -1.65 -4.89
CA VAL A 131 -9.00 -1.34 -4.17
C VAL A 131 -7.93 -2.40 -4.41
N LEU A 132 -8.29 -3.68 -4.34
CA LEU A 132 -7.35 -4.78 -4.63
C LEU A 132 -6.88 -4.72 -6.09
N VAL A 133 -7.80 -4.49 -7.03
CA VAL A 133 -7.49 -4.37 -8.46
C VAL A 133 -6.60 -3.15 -8.71
N SER A 134 -6.89 -1.98 -8.12
CA SER A 134 -6.09 -0.77 -8.35
C SER A 134 -4.66 -0.91 -7.86
N ASN A 135 -4.47 -1.47 -6.66
CA ASN A 135 -3.13 -1.67 -6.10
C ASN A 135 -2.36 -2.75 -6.85
N SER A 136 -3.01 -3.84 -7.27
CA SER A 136 -2.36 -4.91 -8.04
C SER A 136 -1.90 -4.43 -9.41
N LEU A 137 -2.74 -3.66 -10.12
CA LEU A 137 -2.39 -3.07 -11.40
C LEU A 137 -1.29 -2.02 -11.26
N ALA A 138 -1.35 -1.17 -10.24
CA ALA A 138 -0.30 -0.19 -9.96
C ALA A 138 1.04 -0.87 -9.67
N ALA A 139 1.04 -1.96 -8.89
CA ALA A 139 2.24 -2.74 -8.61
C ALA A 139 2.84 -3.36 -9.89
N LEU A 140 1.98 -3.93 -10.76
CA LEU A 140 2.42 -4.45 -12.05
C LEU A 140 3.01 -3.35 -12.95
N MET A 141 2.39 -2.17 -13.00
CA MET A 141 2.90 -1.04 -13.78
C MET A 141 4.28 -0.57 -13.27
N VAL A 142 4.45 -0.45 -11.95
CA VAL A 142 5.75 -0.09 -11.38
C VAL A 142 6.81 -1.14 -11.68
N TYR A 143 6.49 -2.43 -11.52
CA TYR A 143 7.42 -3.51 -11.87
C TYR A 143 7.89 -3.44 -13.34
N LEU A 144 6.98 -3.17 -14.27
CA LEU A 144 7.31 -3.06 -15.70
C LEU A 144 8.14 -1.80 -16.04
N LEU A 145 8.04 -0.76 -15.21
CA LEU A 145 8.73 0.51 -15.41
C LEU A 145 10.05 0.62 -14.61
N LEU A 146 10.19 -0.14 -13.52
CA LEU A 146 11.36 -0.11 -12.63
C LEU A 146 12.70 -0.29 -13.38
N PRO A 147 12.85 -1.26 -14.31
CA PRO A 147 14.11 -1.46 -15.04
C PRO A 147 14.49 -0.30 -15.97
N LYS A 148 13.56 0.62 -16.27
CA LYS A 148 13.80 1.80 -17.11
C LYS A 148 14.08 3.06 -16.28
N MET A 149 13.90 2.98 -14.96
CA MET A 149 14.09 4.07 -14.01
C MET A 149 15.44 3.96 -13.26
N LEU A 150 16.07 2.79 -13.33
CA LEU A 150 17.43 2.48 -12.88
C LEU A 150 18.41 2.62 -14.04
#